data_AF-A0A349QYY8-F1
#
_entry.id   AF-A0A349QYY8-F1
#
_cell.length_a   1.000
_cell.length_b   1.000
_cell.length_c   1.000
_cell.angle_alpha   90.00
_cell.angle_beta   90.00
_cell.angle_gamma   90.00
#
_symmetry.space_group_name_H-M   'P 1'
#
loop_
_entity.id
_entity.type
_entity.pdbx_description
1 polymer ?
#
loop_
_entity_poly.entity_id
_entity_poly.type
_entity_poly.pdbx_seq_one_letter_code
_entity_poly.pdbx_strand_id
1 'polypeptide(L)'
;MKRFVLVVVVLCVVALVVVVITNSNVTAKTDSVIFTELKDVPRTKVAIIFGAGINGDQPSRYLKDRLDAGISLYKNHKVDKILLSGDNGRDEYDELSVMKWYCQKNGIDTAKIYIDYAGFDSYSTMYRAKYIFNVDTAILVSQKYHLNRCVYLGDKLGIKSFGYSADRGVYPGYKYYAFREKLSVTKAVLDVMRNRKPKYLGKQVDVNGKSNYTKE
;
A
#
# COMPACT_ATOMS: atom_id res chain seq x y z
N MET A 1 -25.50 -4.21 -37.77
CA MET A 1 -25.87 -4.44 -36.35
C MET A 1 -25.27 -5.71 -35.76
N LYS A 2 -25.55 -6.92 -36.28
CA LYS A 2 -25.04 -8.20 -35.72
C LYS A 2 -23.50 -8.29 -35.60
N ARG A 3 -22.75 -7.86 -36.62
CA ARG A 3 -21.26 -7.84 -36.59
C ARG A 3 -20.70 -6.89 -35.53
N PHE A 4 -21.32 -5.73 -35.33
CA PHE A 4 -20.90 -4.76 -34.32
C PHE A 4 -21.12 -5.30 -32.90
N VAL A 5 -22.29 -5.89 -32.63
CA VAL A 5 -22.60 -6.54 -31.35
C VAL A 5 -21.60 -7.67 -31.06
N LEU A 6 -21.28 -8.50 -32.06
CA LEU A 6 -20.28 -9.56 -31.92
C LEU A 6 -18.90 -9.01 -31.52
N VAL A 7 -18.43 -7.93 -32.17
CA VAL A 7 -17.14 -7.30 -31.84
C VAL A 7 -17.13 -6.79 -30.40
N VAL A 8 -18.20 -6.11 -29.95
CA VAL A 8 -18.31 -5.63 -28.57
C VAL A 8 -18.26 -6.79 -27.57
N VAL A 9 -19.01 -7.86 -27.83
CA VAL A 9 -19.01 -9.06 -26.96
C VAL A 9 -17.61 -9.68 -26.89
N VAL A 10 -16.93 -9.84 -28.03
CA VAL A 10 -15.57 -10.38 -28.06
C VAL A 10 -14.61 -9.50 -27.24
N LEU A 11 -14.66 -8.18 -27.38
CA LEU A 11 -13.82 -7.27 -26.60
C LEU A 11 -14.10 -7.36 -25.09
N CYS A 12 -15.37 -7.46 -24.69
CA CYS A 12 -15.74 -7.66 -23.28
C CYS A 12 -15.20 -8.98 -22.73
N VAL A 13 -15.29 -10.07 -23.51
CA VAL A 13 -14.75 -11.39 -23.11
C VAL A 13 -13.23 -11.32 -22.97
N VAL A 14 -12.53 -10.72 -23.94
CA VAL A 14 -11.08 -10.53 -23.87
C VAL A 14 -10.68 -9.71 -22.64
N ALA A 15 -11.38 -8.60 -22.36
CA ALA A 15 -11.12 -7.79 -21.18
C ALA A 15 -11.32 -8.58 -19.88
N LEU A 16 -12.38 -9.38 -19.80
CA LEU A 16 -12.64 -10.25 -18.64
C LEU A 16 -11.53 -11.28 -18.46
N VAL A 17 -11.10 -11.94 -19.54
CA VAL A 17 -10.00 -12.92 -19.52
C VAL A 17 -8.70 -12.27 -19.03
N VAL A 18 -8.38 -11.05 -19.50
CA VAL A 18 -7.20 -10.30 -19.04
C VAL A 18 -7.28 -10.01 -17.53
N VAL A 19 -8.45 -9.60 -17.03
CA VAL A 19 -8.64 -9.36 -15.59
C VAL A 19 -8.43 -10.64 -14.80
N VAL A 20 -9.01 -11.76 -15.23
CA VAL A 20 -8.84 -13.06 -14.54
C VAL A 20 -7.38 -13.50 -14.53
N ILE A 21 -6.72 -13.50 -15.70
CA ILE A 21 -5.34 -13.94 -15.84
C ILE A 21 -4.39 -13.10 -14.98
N THR A 22 -4.51 -11.77 -14.99
CA THR A 22 -3.62 -10.90 -14.20
C THR A 22 -3.81 -11.13 -12.70
N ASN A 23 -5.06 -11.24 -12.23
CA ASN A 23 -5.35 -11.48 -10.82
C ASN A 23 -4.85 -12.83 -10.34
N SER A 24 -5.09 -13.91 -11.11
CA SER A 24 -4.58 -15.24 -10.80
C SER A 24 -3.05 -15.27 -10.76
N ASN A 25 -2.38 -14.67 -11.75
CA ASN A 25 -0.92 -14.62 -11.79
C ASN A 25 -0.30 -13.82 -10.64
N VAL A 26 -0.91 -12.68 -10.29
CA VAL A 26 -0.44 -11.85 -9.17
C VAL A 26 -0.61 -12.61 -7.86
N THR A 27 -1.80 -13.15 -7.60
CA THR A 27 -2.10 -13.89 -6.36
C THR A 27 -1.19 -15.11 -6.21
N ALA A 28 -1.02 -15.91 -7.26
CA ALA A 28 -0.17 -17.10 -7.22
C ALA A 28 1.30 -16.80 -6.88
N LYS A 29 1.79 -15.58 -7.18
CA LYS A 29 3.17 -15.16 -6.91
C LYS A 29 3.36 -14.53 -5.54
N THR A 30 2.31 -13.97 -4.94
CA THR A 30 2.44 -13.10 -3.77
C THR A 30 1.73 -13.61 -2.52
N ASP A 31 0.76 -14.52 -2.63
CA ASP A 31 -0.03 -14.97 -1.48
C ASP A 31 0.82 -15.67 -0.40
N SER A 32 1.87 -16.40 -0.80
CA SER A 32 2.76 -17.13 0.12
C SER A 32 3.61 -16.24 1.02
N VAL A 33 3.70 -14.94 0.74
CA VAL A 33 4.45 -13.96 1.55
C VAL A 33 3.54 -12.95 2.26
N ILE A 34 2.24 -13.25 2.33
CA ILE A 34 1.24 -12.47 3.07
C ILE A 34 0.90 -13.19 4.37
N PHE A 35 1.21 -12.55 5.49
CA PHE A 35 1.05 -13.10 6.82
C PHE A 35 -0.14 -12.45 7.54
N THR A 36 -0.81 -13.24 8.38
CA THR A 36 -1.85 -12.77 9.31
C THR A 36 -1.35 -12.76 10.76
N GLU A 37 -0.51 -13.73 11.11
CA GLU A 37 0.03 -13.90 12.45
C GLU A 37 1.38 -13.20 12.58
N LEU A 38 1.55 -12.40 13.63
CA LEU A 38 2.76 -11.62 13.87
C LEU A 38 4.03 -12.47 13.98
N LYS A 39 3.91 -13.66 14.58
CA LYS A 39 5.03 -14.59 14.78
C LYS A 39 5.70 -15.01 13.47
N ASP A 40 4.91 -15.18 12.41
CA ASP A 40 5.35 -15.70 11.11
C ASP A 40 5.94 -14.61 10.22
N VAL A 41 5.69 -13.33 10.54
CA VAL A 41 6.22 -12.20 9.77
C VAL A 41 7.75 -12.15 9.91
N PRO A 42 8.50 -12.13 8.80
CA PRO A 42 9.96 -11.99 8.86
C PRO A 42 10.35 -10.59 9.35
N ARG A 43 11.54 -10.44 9.94
CA ARG A 43 12.07 -9.13 10.30
C ARG A 43 12.55 -8.39 9.04
N THR A 44 12.21 -7.11 8.91
CA THR A 44 12.73 -6.20 7.88
C THR A 44 13.10 -4.85 8.48
N LYS A 45 13.58 -3.88 7.68
CA LYS A 45 13.93 -2.55 8.17
C LYS A 45 12.72 -1.63 8.33
N VAL A 46 11.73 -1.71 7.43
CA VAL A 46 10.66 -0.73 7.28
C VAL A 46 9.30 -1.40 7.18
N ALA A 47 8.31 -0.91 7.92
CA ALA A 47 6.90 -1.17 7.63
C ALA A 47 6.35 -0.01 6.78
N ILE A 48 5.70 -0.31 5.65
CA ILE A 48 4.96 0.67 4.85
C ILE A 48 3.48 0.55 5.18
N ILE A 49 2.91 1.58 5.82
CA ILE A 49 1.49 1.64 6.18
C ILE A 49 0.75 2.48 5.15
N PHE A 50 -0.16 1.84 4.41
CA PHE A 50 -0.95 2.50 3.37
C PHE A 50 -2.14 3.25 3.95
N GLY A 51 -2.38 4.48 3.49
CA GLY A 51 -3.58 5.28 3.79
C GLY A 51 -4.89 4.57 3.43
N ALA A 52 -5.96 4.87 4.18
CA ALA A 52 -7.28 4.28 4.04
C ALA A 52 -8.43 5.21 4.48
N GLY A 53 -8.19 6.51 4.50
CA GLY A 53 -9.17 7.55 4.84
C GLY A 53 -9.31 7.82 6.35
N ILE A 54 -9.88 8.97 6.65
CA ILE A 54 -10.14 9.49 7.99
C ILE A 54 -11.64 9.81 8.17
N ASN A 55 -12.10 9.80 9.41
CA ASN A 55 -13.42 10.24 9.83
C ASN A 55 -13.25 11.47 10.73
N GLY A 56 -13.34 12.67 10.14
CA GLY A 56 -12.94 13.89 10.84
C GLY A 56 -11.44 13.89 11.12
N ASP A 57 -11.05 14.03 12.39
CA ASP A 57 -9.67 14.03 12.86
C ASP A 57 -9.16 12.65 13.33
N GLN A 58 -9.98 11.60 13.14
CA GLN A 58 -9.67 10.23 13.55
C GLN A 58 -9.44 9.31 12.35
N PRO A 59 -8.60 8.27 12.47
CA PRO A 59 -8.46 7.30 11.40
C PRO A 59 -9.80 6.57 11.16
N SER A 60 -10.11 6.27 9.89
CA SER A 60 -11.21 5.37 9.57
C SER A 60 -10.98 3.99 10.18
N ARG A 61 -12.00 3.12 10.21
CA ARG A 61 -11.82 1.74 10.69
C ARG A 61 -10.71 0.99 9.94
N TYR A 62 -10.65 1.15 8.61
CA TYR A 62 -9.59 0.54 7.80
C TYR A 62 -8.21 1.10 8.19
N LEU A 63 -8.10 2.41 8.34
CA LEU A 63 -6.82 3.08 8.61
C LEU A 63 -6.33 2.75 10.02
N LYS A 64 -7.23 2.76 11.02
CA LYS A 64 -6.90 2.43 12.40
C LYS A 64 -6.29 1.03 12.50
N ASP A 65 -6.92 0.03 11.88
CA ASP A 65 -6.41 -1.34 11.95
C ASP A 65 -5.05 -1.48 11.25
N ARG A 66 -4.80 -0.73 10.16
CA ARG A 66 -3.47 -0.67 9.51
C ARG A 66 -2.41 -0.03 10.40
N LEU A 67 -2.76 1.07 11.06
CA LEU A 67 -1.86 1.75 12.00
C LEU A 67 -1.53 0.82 13.18
N ASP A 68 -2.54 0.18 13.78
CA ASP A 68 -2.37 -0.76 14.88
C ASP A 68 -1.48 -1.95 14.48
N ALA A 69 -1.67 -2.50 13.27
CA ALA A 69 -0.84 -3.57 12.74
C ALA A 69 0.63 -3.12 12.53
N GLY A 70 0.86 -1.94 11.97
CA GLY A 70 2.21 -1.39 11.79
C GLY A 70 2.91 -1.07 13.11
N ILE A 71 2.17 -0.52 14.09
CA ILE A 71 2.66 -0.28 15.46
C ILE A 71 3.04 -1.60 16.12
N SER A 72 2.24 -2.66 15.93
CA SER A 72 2.55 -4.00 16.45
C SER A 72 3.87 -4.54 15.90
N LEU A 73 4.11 -4.39 14.58
CA LEU A 73 5.37 -4.79 13.96
C LEU A 73 6.57 -4.06 14.58
N TYR A 74 6.44 -2.74 14.81
CA TYR A 74 7.51 -1.94 15.42
C TYR A 74 7.77 -2.37 16.87
N LYS A 75 6.73 -2.45 17.70
CA LYS A 75 6.84 -2.81 19.12
C LYS A 75 7.40 -4.22 19.35
N ASN A 76 7.22 -5.12 18.40
CA ASN A 76 7.73 -6.49 18.45
C ASN A 76 9.03 -6.67 17.64
N HIS A 77 9.73 -5.58 17.33
CA HIS A 77 11.03 -5.59 16.65
C HIS A 77 11.05 -6.34 15.31
N LYS A 78 9.89 -6.40 14.62
CA LYS A 78 9.79 -6.91 13.24
C LYS A 78 10.22 -5.85 12.23
N VAL A 79 10.16 -4.58 12.60
CA VAL A 79 10.70 -3.44 11.83
C VAL A 79 11.40 -2.44 12.74
N ASP A 80 12.32 -1.67 12.16
CA ASP A 80 13.03 -0.62 12.88
C ASP A 80 12.37 0.76 12.67
N LYS A 81 11.62 0.93 11.58
CA LYS A 81 11.05 2.20 11.11
C LYS A 81 9.68 2.00 10.48
N ILE A 82 8.89 3.06 10.46
CA ILE A 82 7.57 3.10 9.81
C ILE A 82 7.59 4.18 8.72
N LEU A 83 7.15 3.83 7.51
CA LEU A 83 6.85 4.75 6.43
C LEU A 83 5.33 4.84 6.28
N LEU A 84 4.77 6.02 6.56
CA LEU A 84 3.35 6.34 6.38
C LEU A 84 3.17 6.92 4.97
N SER A 85 2.40 6.27 4.10
CA SER A 85 2.17 6.73 2.73
C SER A 85 0.69 6.92 2.46
N GLY A 86 0.34 8.12 1.99
CA GLY A 86 -1.03 8.55 1.75
C GLY A 86 -1.09 9.69 0.74
N ASP A 87 -2.31 10.08 0.40
CA ASP A 87 -2.59 11.20 -0.51
C ASP A 87 -2.66 12.51 0.29
N ASN A 88 -1.93 13.55 -0.15
CA ASN A 88 -1.99 14.91 0.40
C ASN A 88 -2.43 15.94 -0.67
N GLY A 89 -3.19 15.52 -1.67
CA GLY A 89 -3.63 16.35 -2.79
C GLY A 89 -4.83 17.26 -2.50
N ARG A 90 -5.40 17.21 -1.30
CA ARG A 90 -6.48 18.09 -0.85
C ARG A 90 -6.10 18.73 0.48
N ASP A 91 -6.11 20.05 0.54
CA ASP A 91 -5.71 20.82 1.72
C ASP A 91 -6.64 20.59 2.93
N GLU A 92 -7.90 20.19 2.69
CA GLU A 92 -8.91 19.91 3.71
C GLU A 92 -8.85 18.47 4.29
N TYR A 93 -7.89 17.65 3.88
CA TYR A 93 -7.83 16.23 4.22
C TYR A 93 -6.42 15.81 4.67
N ASP A 94 -6.08 16.12 5.92
CA ASP A 94 -4.75 15.83 6.48
C ASP A 94 -4.65 14.41 7.07
N GLU A 95 -4.88 13.40 6.21
CA GLU A 95 -4.77 11.97 6.57
C GLU A 95 -3.40 11.67 7.20
N LEU A 96 -2.33 12.25 6.67
CA LEU A 96 -0.97 11.96 7.11
C LEU A 96 -0.67 12.55 8.49
N SER A 97 -1.18 13.74 8.85
CA SER A 97 -1.04 14.22 10.23
C SER A 97 -1.82 13.36 11.22
N VAL A 98 -3.01 12.88 10.85
CA VAL A 98 -3.76 11.91 11.68
C VAL A 98 -2.93 10.63 11.89
N MET A 99 -2.36 10.06 10.83
CA MET A 99 -1.50 8.87 10.92
C MET A 99 -0.26 9.10 11.80
N LYS A 100 0.41 10.24 11.64
CA LYS A 100 1.59 10.65 12.42
C LYS A 100 1.28 10.73 13.90
N TRP A 101 0.28 11.53 14.25
CA TRP A 101 -0.11 11.73 15.64
C TRP A 101 -0.62 10.45 16.26
N TYR A 102 -1.34 9.60 15.51
CA TYR A 102 -1.76 8.30 15.99
C TYR A 102 -0.56 7.41 16.34
N CYS A 103 0.46 7.32 15.47
CA CYS A 103 1.68 6.56 15.76
C CYS A 103 2.44 7.12 16.97
N GLN A 104 2.63 8.44 17.04
CA GLN A 104 3.29 9.10 18.15
C GLN A 104 2.56 8.84 19.48
N LYS A 105 1.24 9.05 19.52
CA LYS A 105 0.40 8.81 20.71
C LYS A 105 0.44 7.35 21.17
N ASN A 106 0.69 6.41 20.26
CA ASN A 106 0.80 4.99 20.56
C ASN A 106 2.25 4.53 20.84
N GLY A 107 3.18 5.45 21.05
CA GLY A 107 4.53 5.16 21.56
C GLY A 107 5.56 4.83 20.49
N ILE A 108 5.34 5.24 19.23
CA ILE A 108 6.38 5.19 18.20
C ILE A 108 7.24 6.46 18.33
N ASP A 109 8.56 6.28 18.41
CA ASP A 109 9.53 7.37 18.37
C ASP A 109 9.41 8.13 17.03
N THR A 110 9.22 9.44 17.09
CA THR A 110 9.03 10.28 15.90
C THR A 110 10.25 10.25 14.98
N ALA A 111 11.46 10.00 15.51
CA ALA A 111 12.67 9.81 14.72
C ALA A 111 12.65 8.53 13.86
N LYS A 112 11.70 7.61 14.11
CA LYS A 112 11.51 6.36 13.36
C LYS A 112 10.32 6.40 12.41
N ILE A 113 9.60 7.52 12.34
CA ILE A 113 8.45 7.70 11.46
C ILE A 113 8.87 8.53 10.25
N TYR A 114 8.60 8.02 9.05
CA TYR A 114 8.85 8.68 7.77
C TYR A 114 7.53 8.89 7.04
N ILE A 115 7.41 10.00 6.32
CA ILE A 115 6.14 10.43 5.74
C ILE A 115 6.27 10.60 4.23
N ASP A 116 5.41 9.89 3.50
CA ASP A 116 5.23 10.02 2.07
C ASP A 116 3.91 10.74 1.74
N TYR A 117 4.03 12.03 1.41
CA TYR A 117 2.92 12.93 1.04
C TYR A 117 2.41 12.76 -0.40
N ALA A 118 2.98 11.84 -1.18
CA ALA A 118 2.62 11.65 -2.58
C ALA A 118 2.30 10.19 -2.92
N GLY A 119 1.72 9.47 -1.96
CA GLY A 119 1.20 8.10 -2.09
C GLY A 119 -0.19 8.03 -2.72
N PHE A 120 -0.41 8.72 -3.85
CA PHE A 120 -1.73 8.83 -4.51
C PHE A 120 -2.35 7.51 -4.97
N ASP A 121 -1.51 6.51 -5.28
CA ASP A 121 -1.91 5.14 -5.52
C ASP A 121 -0.79 4.19 -5.14
N SER A 122 -1.08 2.90 -4.99
CA SER A 122 -0.07 1.96 -4.46
C SER A 122 1.17 1.82 -5.35
N TYR A 123 1.05 2.03 -6.66
CA TYR A 123 2.24 2.07 -7.53
C TYR A 123 3.08 3.30 -7.20
N SER A 124 2.47 4.47 -6.99
CA SER A 124 3.18 5.68 -6.56
C SER A 124 3.82 5.49 -5.19
N THR A 125 3.12 4.90 -4.21
CA THR A 125 3.70 4.53 -2.90
C THR A 125 4.92 3.63 -3.07
N MET A 126 4.82 2.53 -3.84
CA MET A 126 5.94 1.58 -3.98
C MET A 126 7.09 2.17 -4.78
N TYR A 127 6.81 2.94 -5.84
CA TYR A 127 7.86 3.62 -6.61
C TYR A 127 8.61 4.61 -5.74
N ARG A 128 7.88 5.43 -4.97
CA ARG A 128 8.49 6.42 -4.09
C ARG A 128 9.25 5.76 -2.96
N ALA A 129 8.71 4.69 -2.37
CA ALA A 129 9.42 3.89 -1.38
C ALA A 129 10.81 3.46 -1.91
N LYS A 130 10.90 3.00 -3.16
CA LYS A 130 12.18 2.62 -3.77
C LYS A 130 13.09 3.81 -4.02
N TYR A 131 12.62 4.79 -4.80
CA TYR A 131 13.49 5.78 -5.42
C TYR A 131 13.66 7.08 -4.60
N ILE A 132 12.73 7.35 -3.70
CA ILE A 132 12.72 8.57 -2.86
C ILE A 132 13.13 8.23 -1.43
N PHE A 133 12.65 7.09 -0.93
CA PHE A 133 12.91 6.65 0.45
C PHE A 133 14.02 5.60 0.57
N ASN A 134 14.59 5.14 -0.56
CA ASN A 134 15.67 4.15 -0.59
C ASN A 134 15.35 2.85 0.17
N VAL A 135 14.11 2.38 0.05
CA VAL A 135 13.63 1.15 0.70
C VAL A 135 13.91 -0.03 -0.22
N ASP A 136 14.72 -0.99 0.26
CA ASP A 136 15.01 -2.24 -0.46
C ASP A 136 14.20 -3.43 0.05
N THR A 137 13.76 -3.39 1.31
CA THR A 137 12.98 -4.46 1.94
C THR A 137 11.89 -3.84 2.81
N ALA A 138 10.67 -4.36 2.73
CA ALA A 138 9.55 -3.80 3.48
C ALA A 138 8.49 -4.84 3.87
N ILE A 139 7.83 -4.58 5.00
CA ILE A 139 6.54 -5.20 5.33
C ILE A 139 5.42 -4.21 4.99
N LEU A 140 4.56 -4.60 4.07
CA LEU A 140 3.44 -3.83 3.55
C LEU A 140 2.21 -4.09 4.42
N VAL A 141 1.67 -3.05 5.04
CA VAL A 141 0.56 -3.15 5.99
C VAL A 141 -0.71 -2.62 5.37
N SER A 142 -1.67 -3.53 5.16
CA SER A 142 -2.97 -3.22 4.56
C SER A 142 -3.99 -4.32 4.84
N GLN A 143 -5.23 -4.14 4.38
CA GLN A 143 -6.20 -5.24 4.41
C GLN A 143 -5.85 -6.32 3.38
N LYS A 144 -6.22 -7.58 3.65
CA LYS A 144 -5.79 -8.75 2.86
C LYS A 144 -6.12 -8.61 1.37
N TYR A 145 -7.31 -8.09 1.04
CA TYR A 145 -7.73 -7.93 -0.36
C TYR A 145 -6.74 -7.08 -1.19
N HIS A 146 -6.05 -6.13 -0.56
CA HIS A 146 -5.14 -5.18 -1.21
C HIS A 146 -3.69 -5.67 -1.31
N LEU A 147 -3.27 -6.56 -0.41
CA LEU A 147 -1.85 -6.88 -0.22
C LEU A 147 -1.19 -7.56 -1.42
N ASN A 148 -1.91 -8.43 -2.13
CA ASN A 148 -1.37 -9.10 -3.32
C ASN A 148 -0.85 -8.11 -4.37
N ARG A 149 -1.58 -7.01 -4.61
CA ARG A 149 -1.17 -5.94 -5.52
C ARG A 149 0.04 -5.18 -5.00
N CYS A 150 0.06 -4.84 -3.71
CA CYS A 150 1.15 -4.10 -3.11
C CYS A 150 2.47 -4.88 -3.15
N VAL A 151 2.43 -6.17 -2.80
CA VAL A 151 3.61 -7.05 -2.85
C VAL A 151 4.11 -7.17 -4.29
N TYR A 152 3.21 -7.42 -5.25
CA TYR A 152 3.58 -7.51 -6.67
C TYR A 152 4.28 -6.24 -7.17
N LEU A 153 3.75 -5.07 -6.80
CA LEU A 153 4.36 -3.79 -7.17
C LEU A 153 5.74 -3.62 -6.54
N GLY A 154 5.91 -3.97 -5.27
CA GLY A 154 7.20 -3.96 -4.59
C GLY A 154 8.23 -4.83 -5.30
N ASP A 155 7.90 -6.09 -5.56
CA ASP A 155 8.81 -7.02 -6.22
C ASP A 155 9.22 -6.52 -7.62
N LYS A 156 8.27 -5.96 -8.38
CA LYS A 156 8.53 -5.40 -9.71
C LYS A 156 9.34 -4.11 -9.70
N LEU A 157 9.31 -3.36 -8.62
CA LEU A 157 10.08 -2.13 -8.44
C LEU A 157 11.40 -2.37 -7.67
N GLY A 158 11.74 -3.63 -7.36
CA GLY A 158 12.99 -3.99 -6.70
C GLY A 158 12.99 -3.76 -5.18
N ILE A 159 11.81 -3.86 -4.56
CA ILE A 159 11.63 -3.90 -3.10
C ILE A 159 11.20 -5.31 -2.71
N LYS A 160 12.04 -6.03 -1.96
CA LYS A 160 11.65 -7.34 -1.40
C LYS A 160 10.53 -7.13 -0.39
N SER A 161 9.34 -7.60 -0.74
CA SER A 161 8.11 -7.22 -0.03
C SER A 161 7.46 -8.40 0.67
N PHE A 162 6.98 -8.16 1.89
CA PHE A 162 6.11 -9.08 2.64
C PHE A 162 4.80 -8.38 2.96
N GLY A 163 3.68 -9.09 2.96
CA GLY A 163 2.40 -8.54 3.39
C GLY A 163 2.12 -8.84 4.86
N TYR A 164 1.58 -7.88 5.59
CA TYR A 164 0.98 -8.13 6.90
C TYR A 164 -0.46 -7.63 6.92
N SER A 165 -1.38 -8.59 7.07
CA SER A 165 -2.82 -8.32 7.05
C SER A 165 -3.26 -7.58 8.30
N ALA A 166 -3.94 -6.46 8.09
CA ALA A 166 -4.57 -5.67 9.12
C ALA A 166 -6.05 -6.07 9.34
N ASP A 167 -6.52 -7.19 8.81
CA ASP A 167 -7.93 -7.60 8.91
C ASP A 167 -8.26 -7.97 10.38
N ARG A 168 -9.16 -7.21 11.02
CA ARG A 168 -9.58 -7.37 12.43
C ARG A 168 -11.10 -7.37 12.63
N GLY A 169 -11.87 -7.59 11.56
CA GLY A 169 -13.32 -7.69 11.64
C GLY A 169 -14.03 -7.25 10.37
N VAL A 170 -15.24 -6.75 10.55
CA VAL A 170 -16.12 -6.34 9.45
C VAL A 170 -15.79 -4.92 9.03
N TYR A 171 -15.67 -4.72 7.71
CA TYR A 171 -15.41 -3.42 7.15
C TYR A 171 -16.53 -2.95 6.22
N PRO A 172 -17.05 -1.71 6.40
CA PRO A 172 -18.01 -1.13 5.47
C PRO A 172 -17.47 -1.11 4.04
N GLY A 173 -18.31 -1.49 3.07
CA GLY A 173 -17.94 -1.48 1.65
C GLY A 173 -16.91 -2.53 1.22
N TYR A 174 -16.51 -3.48 2.08
CA TYR A 174 -15.46 -4.47 1.76
C TYR A 174 -15.69 -5.18 0.42
N LYS A 175 -16.91 -5.65 0.15
CA LYS A 175 -17.25 -6.35 -1.10
C LYS A 175 -17.00 -5.47 -2.33
N TYR A 176 -17.34 -4.19 -2.24
CA TYR A 176 -17.11 -3.22 -3.32
C TYR A 176 -15.61 -2.98 -3.53
N TYR A 177 -14.85 -2.75 -2.46
CA TYR A 177 -13.41 -2.54 -2.57
C TYR A 177 -12.67 -3.78 -3.08
N ALA A 178 -13.02 -4.96 -2.60
CA ALA A 178 -12.46 -6.23 -3.07
C ALA A 178 -12.81 -6.52 -4.54
N PHE A 179 -14.00 -6.13 -5.00
CA PHE A 179 -14.36 -6.23 -6.41
C PHE A 179 -13.55 -5.26 -7.27
N ARG A 180 -13.53 -3.97 -6.90
CA ARG A 180 -12.75 -2.93 -7.59
C ARG A 180 -11.26 -3.27 -7.64
N GLU A 181 -10.76 -3.95 -6.62
CA GLU A 181 -9.37 -4.36 -6.53
C GLU A 181 -8.94 -5.27 -7.69
N LYS A 182 -9.84 -6.09 -8.25
CA LYS A 182 -9.52 -6.91 -9.42
C LYS A 182 -9.10 -6.05 -10.63
N LEU A 183 -9.76 -4.91 -10.81
CA LEU A 183 -9.41 -3.93 -11.83
C LEU A 183 -8.11 -3.19 -11.46
N SER A 184 -7.92 -2.86 -10.18
CA SER A 184 -6.68 -2.24 -9.69
C SER A 184 -5.46 -3.13 -9.90
N VAL A 185 -5.57 -4.44 -9.72
CA VAL A 185 -4.50 -5.42 -9.99
C VAL A 185 -4.12 -5.40 -11.46
N THR A 186 -5.12 -5.44 -12.34
CA THR A 186 -4.91 -5.34 -13.79
C THR A 186 -4.20 -4.02 -14.15
N LYS A 187 -4.65 -2.89 -13.59
CA LYS A 187 -4.01 -1.58 -13.75
C LYS A 187 -2.54 -1.61 -13.28
N ALA A 188 -2.25 -2.21 -12.12
CA ALA A 188 -0.90 -2.29 -11.58
C ALA A 188 0.05 -3.08 -12.49
N VAL A 189 -0.41 -4.19 -13.10
CA VAL A 189 0.36 -4.92 -14.10
C VAL A 189 0.68 -4.03 -15.30
N LEU A 190 -0.31 -3.29 -15.80
CA LEU A 190 -0.12 -2.36 -16.91
C LEU A 190 0.81 -1.19 -16.58
N ASP A 191 0.73 -0.64 -15.37
CA ASP A 191 1.61 0.44 -14.89
C ASP A 191 3.08 -0.02 -14.86
N VAL A 192 3.33 -1.26 -14.40
CA VAL A 192 4.66 -1.89 -14.43
C VAL A 192 5.13 -2.11 -15.87
N MET A 193 4.29 -2.68 -16.75
CA MET A 193 4.65 -2.91 -18.15
C MET A 193 5.02 -1.62 -18.89
N ARG A 194 4.39 -0.50 -18.51
CA ARG A 194 4.63 0.82 -19.11
C ARG A 194 5.75 1.60 -18.42
N ASN A 195 6.36 1.07 -17.36
CA ASN A 195 7.33 1.79 -16.53
C ASN A 195 6.81 3.18 -16.11
N ARG A 196 5.57 3.25 -15.63
CA ARG A 196 4.92 4.53 -15.28
C ARG A 196 5.79 5.31 -14.29
N LYS A 197 5.95 6.62 -14.49
CA LYS A 197 6.53 7.51 -13.48
C LYS A 197 5.40 8.18 -12.68
N PRO A 198 5.46 8.21 -11.33
CA PRO A 198 4.51 8.97 -10.52
C PRO A 198 4.58 10.46 -10.82
N LYS A 199 3.45 11.17 -10.64
CA LYS A 199 3.36 12.61 -10.89
C LYS A 199 4.30 13.44 -10.01
N TYR A 200 4.50 13.01 -8.76
CA TYR A 200 5.32 13.71 -7.78
C TYR A 200 6.48 12.81 -7.33
N LEU A 201 7.71 13.27 -7.56
CA LEU A 201 8.94 12.59 -7.14
C LEU A 201 9.51 13.23 -5.86
N GLY A 202 9.52 14.56 -5.75
CA GLY A 202 9.99 15.25 -4.54
C GLY A 202 11.49 15.07 -4.28
N LYS A 203 11.97 15.57 -3.13
CA LYS A 203 13.34 15.39 -2.66
C LYS A 203 13.52 14.01 -2.03
N GLN A 204 14.72 13.43 -2.13
CA GLN A 204 15.05 12.18 -1.45
C GLN A 204 14.97 12.34 0.07
N VAL A 205 14.41 11.33 0.74
CA VAL A 205 14.30 11.21 2.19
C VAL A 205 14.75 9.79 2.54
N ASP A 206 16.06 9.57 2.64
CA ASP A 206 16.60 8.24 2.96
C ASP A 206 16.10 7.79 4.35
N VAL A 207 15.45 6.64 4.41
CA VAL A 207 15.00 6.05 5.69
C VAL A 207 16.15 5.75 6.64
N ASN A 208 17.41 5.78 6.20
CA ASN A 208 18.60 5.65 7.05
C ASN A 208 19.09 6.98 7.65
N GLY A 209 18.55 8.12 7.19
CA GLY A 209 18.92 9.45 7.65
C GLY A 209 18.04 10.01 8.77
N LYS A 210 17.92 11.35 8.82
CA LYS A 210 16.99 12.06 9.72
C LYS A 210 15.56 11.91 9.20
N SER A 211 14.64 11.56 10.10
CA SER A 211 13.21 11.52 9.80
C SER A 211 12.69 12.89 9.32
N ASN A 212 11.77 12.86 8.35
CA ASN A 212 11.02 14.03 7.88
C ASN A 212 9.71 14.25 8.67
N TYR A 213 9.62 13.76 9.91
CA TYR A 213 8.43 13.87 10.74
C TYR A 213 7.99 15.32 10.95
N THR A 214 8.92 16.23 11.18
CA THR A 214 8.69 17.67 11.15
C THR A 214 8.95 18.16 9.72
N LYS A 215 7.95 18.74 9.06
CA LYS A 215 8.20 19.53 7.84
C LYS A 215 9.03 20.73 8.30
N GLU A 216 10.32 20.72 8.00
CA GLU A 216 11.09 21.97 7.90
C GLU A 216 10.68 22.69 6.60
#